data_AF-A0A060CRK5-F1
#
_entry.id   AF-A0A060CRK5-F1
#
_cell.length_a   1.000
_cell.length_b   1.000
_cell.length_c   1.000
_cell.angle_alpha   90.00
_cell.angle_beta   90.00
_cell.angle_gamma   90.00
#
_symmetry.space_group_name_H-M   'P 1'
#
loop_
_entity.id
_entity.type
_entity.pdbx_description
1 polymer ?
#
loop_
_entity_poly.entity_id
_entity_poly.type
_entity_poly.pdbx_seq_one_letter_code
_entity_poly.pdbx_strand_id
1 'polypeptide(L)'
;QEALSPQADIASEPRWARINGTFGDSPELVKRMVRGYISGIQDGTHGLTPQSVAAIVKHWVGYGAAKDGWDSHSAYGKYALFTGDNLATHIYPFTGAFEAHVAGVMPTYSILQNAHWHGKAIAPLAAGFNHFLLTDLLKKQYRFDGIILSDWLITNDCNAVCENGVKPGETPV
;
A
#
# COMPACT_ATOMS: atom_id res chain seq x y z
N GLN A 1 -6.33 20.35 4.63
CA GLN A 1 -5.68 19.92 3.37
C GLN A 1 -5.25 18.48 3.54
N GLU A 2 -5.14 17.70 2.47
CA GLU A 2 -4.66 16.30 2.52
C GLU A 2 -3.46 16.08 1.60
N ALA A 3 -2.62 15.11 1.96
CA ALA A 3 -1.50 14.65 1.17
C ALA A 3 -1.57 13.13 1.03
N LEU A 4 -1.69 12.64 -0.20
CA LEU A 4 -1.70 11.21 -0.53
C LEU A 4 -0.27 10.62 -0.50
N SER A 5 0.40 10.75 0.63
CA SER A 5 1.79 10.40 0.87
C SER A 5 2.04 10.19 2.38
N PRO A 6 3.10 9.45 2.76
CA PRO A 6 4.13 8.85 1.91
C PRO A 6 3.82 7.44 1.43
N GLN A 7 4.58 6.98 0.44
CA GLN A 7 4.61 5.58 0.03
C GLN A 7 5.52 4.79 1.00
N ALA A 8 4.90 3.97 1.85
CA ALA A 8 5.56 3.10 2.83
C ALA A 8 5.90 1.71 2.28
N ASP A 9 5.56 1.42 1.02
CA ASP A 9 6.01 0.21 0.34
C ASP A 9 7.54 0.11 0.34
N ILE A 10 8.05 -1.11 0.49
CA ILE A 10 9.48 -1.42 0.29
C ILE A 10 9.73 -1.82 -1.16
N ALA A 11 10.89 -1.44 -1.71
CA ALA A 11 11.32 -1.81 -3.06
C ALA A 11 11.82 -3.26 -3.16
N SER A 12 11.00 -4.24 -2.72
CA SER A 12 11.38 -5.66 -2.69
C SER A 12 11.43 -6.33 -4.06
N GLU A 13 10.61 -5.88 -5.01
CA GLU A 13 10.72 -6.27 -6.42
C GLU A 13 11.44 -5.15 -7.19
N PRO A 14 12.71 -5.32 -7.58
CA PRO A 14 13.49 -4.27 -8.25
C PRO A 14 12.98 -3.91 -9.65
N ARG A 15 12.17 -4.77 -10.28
CA ARG A 15 11.54 -4.48 -11.58
C ARG A 15 10.28 -3.61 -11.44
N TRP A 16 9.75 -3.41 -10.24
CA TRP A 16 8.52 -2.67 -10.03
C TRP A 16 8.68 -1.21 -10.45
N ALA A 17 7.81 -0.73 -11.35
CA ALA A 17 7.96 0.59 -11.96
C ALA A 17 7.86 1.76 -10.96
N ARG A 18 7.30 1.56 -9.76
CA ARG A 18 7.06 2.61 -8.76
C ARG A 18 8.06 2.62 -7.59
N ILE A 19 9.20 1.94 -7.73
CA ILE A 19 10.25 1.92 -6.69
C ILE A 19 10.77 3.32 -6.33
N ASN A 20 10.76 4.26 -7.28
CA ASN A 20 11.22 5.64 -7.08
C ASN A 20 10.37 6.43 -6.09
N GLY A 21 9.13 5.98 -5.83
CA GLY A 21 8.25 6.58 -4.82
C GLY A 21 8.52 6.08 -3.39
N THR A 22 9.23 4.96 -3.23
CA THR A 22 9.55 4.36 -1.92
C THR A 22 10.72 5.09 -1.24
N PHE A 23 10.97 4.77 0.03
CA PHE A 23 12.20 5.16 0.73
C PHE A 23 13.30 4.10 0.66
N GLY A 24 13.20 3.13 -0.26
CA GLY A 24 14.15 2.03 -0.43
C GLY A 24 13.58 0.67 -0.07
N ASP A 25 14.46 -0.31 0.10
CA ASP A 25 14.15 -1.72 0.34
C ASP A 25 14.27 -2.13 1.82
N SER A 26 15.04 -1.41 2.64
CA SER A 26 15.20 -1.69 4.08
C SER A 26 13.94 -1.30 4.89
N PRO A 27 13.22 -2.26 5.49
CA PRO A 27 12.00 -1.97 6.25
C PRO A 27 12.22 -1.01 7.43
N GLU A 28 13.36 -1.11 8.11
CA GLU A 28 13.73 -0.24 9.22
C GLU A 28 14.00 1.19 8.77
N LEU A 29 14.67 1.35 7.62
CA LEU A 29 14.87 2.67 7.04
C LEU A 29 13.53 3.27 6.62
N VAL A 30 12.72 2.52 5.86
CA VAL A 30 11.42 3.00 5.38
C VAL A 30 10.52 3.37 6.56
N LYS A 31 10.47 2.56 7.64
CA LYS A 31 9.75 2.91 8.88
C LYS A 31 10.16 4.27 9.44
N ARG A 32 11.47 4.52 9.59
CA ARG A 32 11.98 5.79 10.14
C ARG A 32 11.61 6.97 9.23
N MET A 33 11.73 6.79 7.93
CA MET A 33 11.40 7.83 6.94
C MET A 33 9.90 8.12 6.90
N VAL A 34 9.05 7.09 6.91
CA VAL A 34 7.59 7.23 6.98
C VAL A 34 7.17 8.00 8.24
N ARG A 35 7.69 7.61 9.41
CA ARG A 35 7.42 8.32 10.66
C ARG A 35 7.82 9.79 10.57
N GLY A 36 9.04 10.07 10.10
CA GLY A 36 9.56 11.44 9.96
C GLY A 36 8.75 12.30 8.98
N TYR A 37 8.40 11.75 7.82
CA TYR A 37 7.61 12.42 6.80
C TYR A 37 6.23 12.82 7.31
N ILE A 38 5.51 11.86 7.94
CA ILE A 38 4.18 12.11 8.50
C ILE A 38 4.26 13.12 9.65
N SER A 39 5.28 13.00 10.51
CA SER A 39 5.49 13.95 11.60
C SER A 39 5.70 15.38 11.10
N GLY A 40 6.41 15.56 10.00
CA GLY A 40 6.62 16.88 9.41
C GLY A 40 5.34 17.48 8.81
N ILE A 41 4.56 16.68 8.08
CA ILE A 41 3.35 17.14 7.37
C ILE A 41 2.17 17.32 8.33
N GLN A 42 2.04 16.49 9.36
CA GLN A 42 0.94 16.54 10.32
C GLN A 42 1.22 17.42 11.55
N ASP A 43 2.31 18.19 11.57
CA ASP A 43 2.66 19.03 12.73
C ASP A 43 2.89 18.22 14.03
N GLY A 44 3.71 17.18 13.92
CA GLY A 44 4.14 16.33 15.04
C GLY A 44 3.55 14.93 15.00
N THR A 45 3.58 14.26 16.15
CA THR A 45 3.21 12.84 16.29
C THR A 45 1.97 12.62 17.16
N HIS A 46 1.26 13.68 17.54
CA HIS A 46 0.13 13.59 18.48
C HIS A 46 -1.24 13.54 17.78
N GLY A 47 -1.24 13.31 16.46
CA GLY A 47 -2.43 13.39 15.62
C GLY A 47 -2.62 14.78 15.00
N LEU A 48 -3.80 15.01 14.42
CA LEU A 48 -4.08 16.23 13.66
C LEU A 48 -4.36 17.44 14.56
N THR A 49 -3.80 18.58 14.17
CA THR A 49 -4.05 19.92 14.67
C THR A 49 -4.62 20.79 13.54
N PRO A 50 -5.13 22.01 13.84
CA PRO A 50 -5.55 22.96 12.80
C PRO A 50 -4.43 23.38 11.83
N GLN A 51 -3.16 23.16 12.19
CA GLN A 51 -1.98 23.48 11.38
C GLN A 51 -1.55 22.31 10.50
N SER A 52 -2.07 21.11 10.74
CA SER A 52 -1.70 19.90 10.01
C SER A 52 -2.18 19.90 8.55
N VAL A 53 -1.43 19.20 7.72
CA VAL A 53 -1.94 18.58 6.50
C VAL A 53 -2.17 17.10 6.79
N ALA A 54 -3.35 16.55 6.48
CA ALA A 54 -3.66 15.15 6.77
C ALA A 54 -2.89 14.22 5.84
N ALA A 55 -2.00 13.38 6.38
CA ALA A 55 -1.23 12.43 5.59
C ALA A 55 -1.98 11.11 5.42
N ILE A 56 -1.91 10.55 4.21
CA ILE A 56 -2.46 9.23 3.88
C ILE A 56 -1.31 8.31 3.49
N VAL A 57 -0.89 7.43 4.41
CA VAL A 57 0.17 6.46 4.13
C VAL A 57 -0.32 5.38 3.18
N LYS A 58 0.51 4.98 2.21
CA LYS A 58 0.12 4.05 1.15
C LYS A 58 1.25 3.10 0.73
N HIS A 59 1.01 1.95 0.10
CA HIS A 59 -0.30 1.35 -0.16
C HIS A 59 -0.45 0.08 0.69
N TRP A 60 -1.35 0.09 1.68
CA TRP A 60 -1.57 -1.02 2.61
C TRP A 60 -2.17 -2.26 1.90
N VAL A 61 -1.48 -3.38 1.78
CA VAL A 61 -0.07 -3.59 2.03
C VAL A 61 0.48 -4.55 0.99
N GLY A 62 1.75 -4.38 0.63
CA GLY A 62 2.45 -5.35 -0.20
C GLY A 62 2.62 -5.00 -1.67
N TYR A 63 2.37 -3.75 -2.07
CA TYR A 63 2.46 -3.37 -3.47
C TYR A 63 3.89 -3.55 -4.01
N GLY A 64 4.90 -3.32 -3.16
CA GLY A 64 6.29 -3.57 -3.47
C GLY A 64 6.65 -5.03 -3.85
N ALA A 65 5.80 -6.01 -3.52
CA ALA A 65 5.95 -7.40 -3.93
C ALA A 65 5.28 -7.68 -5.30
N ALA A 66 5.20 -6.67 -6.17
CA ALA A 66 4.57 -6.74 -7.48
C ALA A 66 5.07 -7.95 -8.28
N LYS A 67 4.17 -8.88 -8.59
CA LYS A 67 4.53 -10.08 -9.35
C LYS A 67 5.06 -9.65 -10.72
N ASP A 68 6.22 -10.17 -11.09
CA ASP A 68 6.91 -9.87 -12.35
C ASP A 68 7.33 -8.38 -12.54
N GLY A 69 7.21 -7.55 -11.49
CA GLY A 69 7.46 -6.11 -11.55
C GLY A 69 6.33 -5.28 -12.16
N TRP A 70 5.19 -5.90 -12.45
CA TRP A 70 4.08 -5.23 -13.12
C TRP A 70 3.24 -4.40 -12.16
N ASP A 71 2.84 -3.22 -12.62
CA ASP A 71 2.06 -2.28 -11.80
C ASP A 71 0.58 -2.70 -11.72
N SER A 72 -0.01 -2.64 -10.52
CA SER A 72 -1.38 -3.09 -10.26
C SER A 72 -2.46 -2.12 -10.74
N HIS A 73 -2.11 -0.96 -11.28
CA HIS A 73 -3.04 -0.17 -12.08
C HIS A 73 -3.39 -0.85 -13.41
N SER A 74 -2.61 -1.86 -13.83
CA SER A 74 -2.88 -2.63 -15.04
C SER A 74 -3.44 -4.02 -14.71
N ALA A 75 -4.33 -4.52 -15.57
CA ALA A 75 -4.96 -5.84 -15.41
C ALA A 75 -3.93 -6.98 -15.28
N TYR A 76 -2.82 -6.89 -16.01
CA TYR A 76 -1.74 -7.88 -15.97
C TYR A 76 -0.91 -7.81 -14.67
N GLY A 77 -0.84 -6.66 -14.01
CA GLY A 77 -0.06 -6.44 -12.78
C GLY A 77 -0.85 -6.59 -11.47
N LYS A 78 -2.06 -7.18 -11.52
CA LYS A 78 -2.97 -7.28 -10.37
C LYS A 78 -2.50 -8.15 -9.20
N TYR A 79 -1.36 -8.83 -9.31
CA TYR A 79 -0.87 -9.76 -8.29
C TYR A 79 0.37 -9.21 -7.57
N ALA A 80 0.39 -9.36 -6.25
CA ALA A 80 1.61 -9.31 -5.45
C ALA A 80 1.95 -10.73 -5.00
N LEU A 81 3.20 -11.15 -5.17
CA LEU A 81 3.65 -12.52 -4.87
C LEU A 81 4.53 -12.52 -3.64
N PHE A 82 4.05 -13.18 -2.57
CA PHE A 82 4.79 -13.34 -1.33
C PHE A 82 5.54 -14.68 -1.37
N THR A 83 6.86 -14.61 -1.18
CA THR A 83 7.72 -15.79 -1.05
C THR A 83 8.15 -15.93 0.40
N GLY A 84 7.72 -17.02 1.04
CA GLY A 84 7.88 -17.20 2.49
C GLY A 84 6.87 -16.40 3.31
N ASP A 85 7.10 -16.33 4.64
CA ASP A 85 6.25 -15.61 5.59
C ASP A 85 6.72 -14.14 5.74
N ASN A 86 6.82 -13.42 4.63
CA ASN A 86 7.42 -12.08 4.56
C ASN A 86 6.39 -10.93 4.56
N LEU A 87 5.10 -11.18 4.74
CA LEU A 87 4.09 -10.11 4.83
C LEU A 87 4.40 -9.14 5.99
N ALA A 88 4.90 -9.65 7.12
CA ALA A 88 5.32 -8.82 8.24
C ALA A 88 6.39 -7.78 7.86
N THR A 89 7.30 -8.14 6.96
CA THR A 89 8.31 -7.24 6.41
C THR A 89 7.67 -6.07 5.64
N HIS A 90 6.60 -6.32 4.89
CA HIS A 90 5.87 -5.27 4.16
C HIS A 90 4.97 -4.41 5.05
N ILE A 91 4.50 -4.95 6.18
CA ILE A 91 3.69 -4.20 7.16
C ILE A 91 4.56 -3.32 8.04
N TYR A 92 5.79 -3.76 8.35
CA TYR A 92 6.66 -3.09 9.31
C TYR A 92 6.86 -1.58 9.07
N PRO A 93 7.05 -1.08 7.83
CA PRO A 93 7.15 0.36 7.57
C PRO A 93 5.93 1.18 8.00
N PHE A 94 4.71 0.63 7.86
CA PHE A 94 3.47 1.31 8.24
C PHE A 94 3.37 1.52 9.75
N THR A 95 4.08 0.74 10.56
CA THR A 95 4.13 0.97 12.01
C THR A 95 4.72 2.33 12.36
N GLY A 96 5.61 2.88 11.53
CA GLY A 96 6.11 4.26 11.69
C GLY A 96 5.03 5.31 11.45
N ALA A 97 4.07 5.04 10.58
CA ALA A 97 2.90 5.89 10.36
C ALA A 97 1.94 5.85 11.56
N PHE A 98 1.74 4.67 12.14
CA PHE A 98 0.89 4.50 13.34
C PHE A 98 1.52 5.17 14.56
N GLU A 99 2.84 5.05 14.75
CA GLU A 99 3.60 5.77 15.78
C GLU A 99 3.51 7.30 15.63
N ALA A 100 3.25 7.80 14.42
CA ALA A 100 3.05 9.22 14.13
C ALA A 100 1.57 9.64 14.12
N HIS A 101 0.65 8.75 14.49
CA HIS A 101 -0.79 8.99 14.46
C HIS A 101 -1.27 9.51 13.09
N VAL A 102 -0.87 8.83 12.02
CA VAL A 102 -1.26 9.15 10.63
C VAL A 102 -2.78 9.27 10.48
N ALA A 103 -3.23 10.27 9.72
CA ALA A 103 -4.65 10.54 9.52
C ALA A 103 -5.37 9.43 8.75
N GLY A 104 -4.71 8.86 7.75
CA GLY A 104 -5.30 7.85 6.89
C GLY A 104 -4.33 6.79 6.38
N VAL A 105 -4.91 5.67 5.97
CA VAL A 105 -4.22 4.57 5.28
C VAL A 105 -4.95 4.32 3.97
N MET A 106 -4.20 4.17 2.89
CA MET A 106 -4.72 3.80 1.58
C MET A 106 -4.31 2.38 1.21
N PRO A 107 -5.24 1.44 0.97
CA PRO A 107 -4.88 0.08 0.63
C PRO A 107 -4.60 -0.13 -0.86
N THR A 108 -3.76 -1.11 -1.21
CA THR A 108 -3.42 -1.43 -2.60
C THR A 108 -4.52 -2.23 -3.32
N TYR A 109 -4.50 -2.15 -4.65
CA TYR A 109 -5.24 -3.00 -5.58
C TYR A 109 -4.77 -4.46 -5.56
N SER A 110 -3.50 -4.70 -5.22
CA SER A 110 -2.84 -5.97 -5.48
C SER A 110 -3.51 -7.12 -4.75
N ILE A 111 -3.75 -8.22 -5.47
CA ILE A 111 -4.17 -9.51 -4.94
C ILE A 111 -2.95 -10.21 -4.34
N LEU A 112 -2.98 -10.44 -3.03
CA LEU A 112 -1.86 -11.04 -2.29
C LEU A 112 -1.81 -12.55 -2.48
N GLN A 113 -0.96 -13.03 -3.38
CA GLN A 113 -0.72 -14.46 -3.58
C GLN A 113 0.29 -14.99 -2.57
N ASN A 114 -0.01 -16.14 -1.95
CA ASN A 114 0.85 -16.84 -0.97
C ASN A 114 1.20 -16.03 0.28
N ALA A 115 0.44 -14.97 0.60
CA ALA A 115 0.67 -14.20 1.80
C ALA A 115 0.27 -14.99 3.05
N HIS A 116 1.16 -14.99 4.05
CA HIS A 116 0.94 -15.59 5.35
C HIS A 116 1.07 -14.51 6.44
N TRP A 117 0.36 -14.71 7.55
CA TRP A 117 0.50 -13.93 8.77
C TRP A 117 0.65 -14.88 9.94
N HIS A 118 1.84 -14.89 10.55
CA HIS A 118 2.20 -15.80 11.64
C HIS A 118 1.90 -17.26 11.29
N GLY A 119 2.38 -17.72 10.13
CA GLY A 119 2.18 -19.08 9.63
C GLY A 119 0.76 -19.42 9.14
N LYS A 120 -0.20 -18.47 9.15
CA LYS A 120 -1.55 -18.68 8.61
C LYS A 120 -1.70 -18.02 7.25
N ALA A 121 -2.15 -18.79 6.26
CA ALA A 121 -2.45 -18.24 4.94
C ALA A 121 -3.59 -17.21 5.02
N ILE A 122 -3.44 -16.12 4.28
CA ILE A 122 -4.47 -15.10 4.10
C ILE A 122 -5.21 -15.40 2.79
N ALA A 123 -6.50 -15.06 2.74
CA ALA A 123 -7.28 -15.18 1.52
C ALA A 123 -6.61 -14.37 0.38
N PRO A 124 -6.44 -14.96 -0.82
CA PRO A 124 -5.81 -14.30 -1.96
C PRO A 124 -6.76 -13.29 -2.59
N LEU A 125 -7.00 -12.21 -1.87
CA LEU A 125 -7.85 -11.08 -2.24
C LEU A 125 -7.00 -9.83 -2.38
N ALA A 126 -7.52 -8.86 -3.13
CA ALA A 126 -6.99 -7.52 -3.19
C ALA A 126 -6.98 -6.88 -1.80
N ALA A 127 -5.91 -6.20 -1.40
CA ALA A 127 -5.77 -5.67 -0.04
C ALA A 127 -6.90 -4.68 0.32
N GLY A 128 -7.34 -3.86 -0.63
CA GLY A 128 -8.49 -2.96 -0.48
C GLY A 128 -9.85 -3.65 -0.28
N PHE A 129 -9.93 -4.97 -0.48
CA PHE A 129 -11.15 -5.78 -0.30
C PHE A 129 -10.97 -6.90 0.73
N ASN A 130 -9.86 -6.91 1.46
CA ASN A 130 -9.50 -8.00 2.36
C ASN A 130 -9.88 -7.66 3.82
N HIS A 131 -10.97 -8.25 4.33
CA HIS A 131 -11.46 -8.02 5.70
C HIS A 131 -10.39 -8.32 6.75
N PHE A 132 -9.59 -9.37 6.57
CA PHE A 132 -8.53 -9.70 7.52
C PHE A 132 -7.50 -8.57 7.60
N LEU A 133 -7.06 -8.03 6.46
CA LEU A 133 -6.06 -6.95 6.43
C LEU A 133 -6.61 -5.62 6.94
N LEU A 134 -7.84 -5.25 6.57
CA LEU A 134 -8.41 -3.93 6.89
C LEU A 134 -9.04 -3.90 8.27
N THR A 135 -9.75 -4.95 8.67
CA THR A 135 -10.51 -4.96 9.91
C THR A 135 -9.74 -5.69 11.01
N ASP A 136 -9.36 -6.94 10.79
CA ASP A 136 -8.76 -7.75 11.86
C ASP A 136 -7.34 -7.31 12.19
N LEU A 137 -6.56 -6.96 11.18
CA LEU A 137 -5.18 -6.53 11.35
C LEU A 137 -5.07 -5.02 11.59
N LEU A 138 -5.48 -4.20 10.62
CA LEU A 138 -5.31 -2.74 10.71
C LEU A 138 -6.17 -2.12 11.83
N LYS A 139 -7.50 -2.33 11.82
CA LYS A 139 -8.39 -1.74 12.84
C LYS A 139 -8.26 -2.39 14.21
N LYS A 140 -8.25 -3.72 14.33
CA LYS A 140 -8.27 -4.40 15.63
C LYS A 140 -6.87 -4.60 16.22
N GLN A 141 -5.95 -5.22 15.49
CA GLN A 141 -4.62 -5.56 16.03
C GLN A 141 -3.70 -4.34 16.15
N TYR A 142 -3.61 -3.50 15.12
CA TYR A 142 -2.81 -2.27 15.13
C TYR A 142 -3.54 -1.07 15.74
N ARG A 143 -4.85 -1.20 16.05
CA ARG A 143 -5.67 -0.14 16.64
C ARG A 143 -5.63 1.17 15.84
N PHE A 144 -5.65 1.05 14.52
CA PHE A 144 -5.61 2.21 13.64
C PHE A 144 -6.97 2.92 13.62
N ASP A 145 -7.04 4.11 14.21
CA ASP A 145 -8.31 4.85 14.35
C ASP A 145 -8.57 5.87 13.22
N GLY A 146 -7.63 6.04 12.28
CA GLY A 146 -7.78 6.97 11.15
C GLY A 146 -8.69 6.48 10.02
N ILE A 147 -8.76 7.23 8.93
CA ILE A 147 -9.58 6.88 7.77
C ILE A 147 -8.93 5.78 6.92
N ILE A 148 -9.74 4.89 6.35
CA ILE A 148 -9.30 4.01 5.28
C ILE A 148 -9.79 4.65 3.98
N LEU A 149 -8.87 5.16 3.16
CA LEU A 149 -9.16 5.84 1.90
C LEU A 149 -8.80 4.91 0.75
N SER A 150 -9.76 4.56 -0.11
CA SER A 150 -9.48 3.72 -1.29
C SER A 150 -8.40 4.34 -2.19
N ASP A 151 -7.57 3.50 -2.82
CA ASP A 151 -6.74 3.94 -3.94
C ASP A 151 -7.60 4.28 -5.17
N TRP A 152 -6.98 4.95 -6.14
CA TRP A 152 -7.63 5.55 -7.29
C TRP A 152 -8.45 4.54 -8.11
N LEU A 153 -9.77 4.77 -8.19
CA LEU A 153 -10.69 3.95 -8.98
C LEU A 153 -10.63 2.45 -8.64
N ILE A 154 -10.30 2.08 -7.40
CA ILE A 154 -10.17 0.67 -6.98
C ILE A 154 -11.46 -0.16 -7.19
N THR A 155 -12.61 0.50 -7.28
CA THR A 155 -13.93 -0.11 -7.52
C THR A 155 -14.37 -0.10 -8.98
N ASN A 156 -13.59 0.46 -9.90
CA ASN A 156 -13.94 0.48 -11.31
C ASN A 156 -13.67 -0.88 -11.97
N ASP A 157 -14.52 -1.22 -12.94
CA ASP A 157 -14.31 -2.39 -13.78
C ASP A 157 -13.28 -2.11 -14.88
N CYS A 158 -12.46 -3.12 -15.16
CA CYS A 158 -11.51 -3.11 -16.27
C CYS A 158 -12.25 -3.41 -17.56
N ASN A 159 -12.28 -2.46 -18.50
CA ASN A 159 -12.89 -2.67 -19.82
C ASN A 159 -12.00 -3.55 -20.73
N ALA A 160 -12.52 -3.92 -21.91
CA ALA A 160 -11.78 -4.79 -22.84
C ALA A 160 -10.39 -4.25 -23.25
N VAL A 161 -10.21 -2.92 -23.29
CA VAL A 161 -8.91 -2.28 -23.59
C VAL A 161 -7.95 -2.40 -22.41
N CYS A 162 -8.44 -2.20 -21.19
CA CYS A 162 -7.68 -2.42 -19.96
C CYS A 162 -7.24 -3.89 -19.81
N GLU A 163 -8.10 -4.85 -20.19
CA GLU A 163 -7.80 -6.28 -20.06
C GLU A 163 -6.85 -6.79 -21.15
N ASN A 164 -7.08 -6.39 -22.40
CA ASN A 164 -6.43 -7.01 -23.57
C ASN A 164 -5.42 -6.07 -24.26
N GLY A 165 -5.27 -4.85 -23.75
CA GLY A 165 -4.55 -3.79 -24.44
C GLY A 165 -5.35 -3.20 -25.60
N VAL A 166 -4.77 -2.16 -26.19
CA VAL A 166 -5.31 -1.48 -27.37
C VAL A 166 -5.09 -2.37 -28.59
N LYS A 167 -6.07 -2.43 -29.50
CA LYS A 167 -5.97 -3.30 -30.68
C LYS A 167 -4.84 -2.82 -31.61
N PRO A 168 -4.21 -3.73 -32.37
CA PRO A 168 -3.23 -3.34 -33.37
C PRO A 168 -3.79 -2.28 -34.33
N GLY A 169 -3.06 -1.17 -34.49
CA GLY A 169 -3.46 -0.06 -35.38
C GLY A 169 -4.33 1.02 -34.73
N GLU A 170 -4.75 0.85 -33.47
CA GLU A 170 -5.41 1.90 -32.69
C GLU A 170 -4.37 2.66 -31.84
N THR A 171 -4.58 3.97 -31.67
CA THR A 171 -3.72 4.79 -30.81
C THR A 171 -3.99 4.45 -29.35
N PRO A 172 -2.96 4.12 -28.54
CA PRO A 172 -3.14 3.98 -27.12
C PRO A 172 -3.63 5.29 -26.50
N VAL A 173 -4.71 5.21 -25.72
CA VAL A 173 -5.25 6.30 -24.90
C VAL A 173 -4.57 6.38 -23.55
#